data_AF-A0A2T2R920-F1
#
_entry.id   AF-A0A2T2R920-F1
#
_cell.length_a   1.000
_cell.length_b   1.000
_cell.length_c   1.000
_cell.angle_alpha   90.00
_cell.angle_beta   90.00
_cell.angle_gamma   90.00
#
_symmetry.space_group_name_H-M   'P 1'
#
loop_
_entity.id
_entity.type
_entity.pdbx_description
1 polymer ?
#
loop_
_entity_poly.entity_id
_entity_poly.type
_entity_poly.pdbx_seq_one_letter_code
_entity_poly.pdbx_strand_id
1 'polypeptide(L)'
;MVIEVLSPGETNIRRDREAKLKLYSVQGVQEYWIVDGFQKQFEVYWQQKGQLVLAATLGETDHITSPLLPGFSHAVQPLLAV
;
A
#
# COMPACT_ATOMS: atom_id res chain seq x y z
N MET A 1 7.56 -7.87 1.20
CA MET A 1 6.52 -6.86 1.48
C MET A 1 7.20 -5.51 1.65
N VAL A 2 6.60 -4.44 1.13
CA VAL A 2 7.05 -3.05 1.30
C VAL A 2 5.85 -2.20 1.69
N ILE A 3 6.02 -1.24 2.60
CA ILE A 3 4.99 -0.31 3.05
C ILE A 3 5.55 1.10 2.95
N GLU A 4 4.83 2.01 2.30
CA GLU A 4 5.21 3.41 2.13
C GLU A 4 4.13 4.31 2.73
N VAL A 5 4.53 5.33 3.49
CA VAL A 5 3.63 6.35 4.02
C VAL A 5 3.81 7.61 3.20
N LEU A 6 2.74 8.08 2.56
CA LEU A 6 2.82 9.24 1.68
C LEU A 6 3.25 10.48 2.45
N SER A 7 4.28 11.13 1.93
CA SER A 7 4.71 12.45 2.39
C SER A 7 4.04 13.55 1.56
N PRO A 8 3.81 14.75 2.14
CA PRO A 8 3.20 15.86 1.41
C PRO A 8 3.97 16.22 0.13
N GLY A 9 3.25 16.75 -0.86
CA GLY A 9 3.80 17.26 -2.11
C GLY A 9 3.63 16.30 -3.28
N GLU A 10 3.22 16.86 -4.43
CA GLU A 10 2.87 16.11 -5.64
C GLU A 10 4.03 15.22 -6.12
N THR A 11 5.27 15.70 -6.06
CA THR A 11 6.45 14.92 -6.45
C THR A 11 6.64 13.67 -5.59
N ASN A 12 6.41 13.76 -4.27
CA ASN A 12 6.53 12.61 -3.36
C ASN A 12 5.43 11.58 -3.63
N ILE A 13 4.18 12.05 -3.73
CA ILE A 13 3.03 11.21 -4.04
C ILE A 13 3.23 10.47 -5.37
N ARG A 14 3.65 11.19 -6.41
CA ARG A 14 3.92 10.61 -7.73
C ARG A 14 5.05 9.58 -7.68
N ARG A 15 6.13 9.87 -6.95
CA ARG A 15 7.24 8.92 -6.78
C ARG A 15 6.76 7.61 -6.17
N ASP A 16 5.94 7.66 -5.13
CA ASP A 16 5.52 6.47 -4.40
C ASP A 16 4.41 5.68 -5.15
N ARG A 17 3.49 6.38 -5.82
CA ARG A 17 2.41 5.77 -6.64
C ARG A 17 2.83 5.30 -8.03
N GLU A 18 3.86 5.89 -8.64
CA GLU A 18 4.31 5.53 -9.99
C GLU A 18 5.71 4.90 -10.01
N ALA A 19 6.73 5.66 -9.62
CA ALA A 19 8.13 5.27 -9.81
C ALA A 19 8.51 4.07 -8.93
N LYS A 20 8.18 4.12 -7.64
CA LYS A 20 8.42 3.03 -6.70
C LYS A 20 7.56 1.81 -7.00
N LEU A 21 6.27 2.00 -7.33
CA LEU A 21 5.39 0.91 -7.74
C LEU A 21 5.99 0.10 -8.90
N LYS A 22 6.50 0.80 -9.93
CA LYS A 22 7.20 0.16 -11.06
C LYS A 22 8.49 -0.52 -10.63
N LEU A 23 9.33 0.15 -9.84
CA LEU A 23 10.60 -0.40 -9.35
C LEU A 23 10.38 -1.68 -8.55
N TYR A 24 9.44 -1.67 -7.61
CA TYR A 24 9.12 -2.80 -6.74
C TYR A 24 8.48 -3.95 -7.50
N SER A 25 7.71 -3.67 -8.56
CA SER A 25 7.24 -4.70 -9.50
C SER A 25 8.41 -5.43 -10.15
N VAL A 26 9.38 -4.69 -10.71
CA VAL A 26 10.57 -5.25 -11.37
C VAL A 26 11.43 -6.05 -10.39
N GLN A 27 11.50 -5.62 -9.13
CA GLN A 27 12.25 -6.33 -8.08
C GLN A 27 11.50 -7.55 -7.52
N GLY A 28 10.28 -7.85 -7.98
CA GLY A 28 9.53 -9.02 -7.55
C GLY A 28 8.89 -8.90 -6.17
N VAL A 29 8.65 -7.67 -5.68
CA VAL A 29 7.91 -7.46 -4.43
C VAL A 29 6.51 -8.06 -4.55
N GLN A 30 6.14 -8.91 -3.60
CA GLN A 30 4.87 -9.64 -3.62
C GLN A 30 3.68 -8.84 -3.08
N GLU A 31 3.92 -7.95 -2.12
CA GLU A 31 2.93 -7.04 -1.54
C GLU A 31 3.53 -5.65 -1.34
N TYR A 32 2.81 -4.62 -1.79
CA TYR A 32 3.18 -3.22 -1.65
C TYR A 32 1.99 -2.42 -1.14
N TRP A 33 2.14 -1.75 0.00
CA TRP A 33 1.07 -0.96 0.60
C TRP A 33 1.47 0.52 0.59
N ILE A 34 0.53 1.38 0.18
CA ILE A 34 0.67 2.83 0.27
C ILE A 34 -0.33 3.31 1.32
N VAL A 35 0.17 3.97 2.36
CA VAL A 35 -0.63 4.63 3.39
C VAL A 35 -0.82 6.09 3.00
N ASP A 36 -2.05 6.47 2.66
CA ASP A 36 -2.42 7.85 2.36
C ASP A 36 -3.12 8.46 3.58
N GLY A 37 -2.34 9.16 4.41
CA GLY A 37 -2.85 9.86 5.59
C GLY A 37 -3.71 11.09 5.27
N PHE A 38 -3.62 11.62 4.04
CA PHE A 38 -4.42 12.76 3.59
C PHE A 38 -5.83 12.32 3.20
N GLN A 39 -5.93 11.20 2.50
CA GLN A 39 -7.20 10.60 2.07
C GLN A 39 -7.75 9.59 3.09
N LYS A 40 -6.99 9.31 4.16
CA LYS A 40 -7.33 8.34 5.22
C LYS A 40 -7.66 6.96 4.65
N GLN A 41 -6.74 6.44 3.86
CA GLN A 41 -6.88 5.11 3.24
C GLN A 41 -5.56 4.38 3.05
N PHE A 42 -5.64 3.07 2.84
CA PHE A 42 -4.55 2.24 2.35
C PHE A 42 -4.84 1.81 0.91
N GLU A 43 -3.84 1.87 0.04
CA GLU A 43 -3.84 1.18 -1.25
C GLU A 43 -2.97 -0.08 -1.13
N VAL A 44 -3.58 -1.24 -1.34
CA VAL A 44 -2.91 -2.55 -1.23
C VAL A 44 -2.70 -3.10 -2.63
N TYR A 45 -1.45 -3.32 -2.99
CA TYR A 45 -1.06 -3.92 -4.26
C TYR A 45 -0.52 -5.33 -4.04
N TRP A 46 -0.96 -6.27 -4.87
CA TRP A 46 -0.45 -7.64 -4.92
C TRP A 46 0.25 -7.91 -6.23
N GLN A 47 1.28 -8.74 -6.18
CA GLN A 47 1.97 -9.14 -7.39
C GLN A 47 1.11 -10.12 -8.20
N GLN A 48 0.86 -9.76 -9.46
CA GLN A 48 0.23 -10.59 -10.46
C GLN A 48 1.10 -10.59 -11.72
N LYS A 49 1.58 -11.77 -12.13
CA LYS A 49 2.39 -11.97 -13.35
C LYS A 49 3.56 -10.99 -13.48
N GLY A 50 4.23 -10.71 -12.35
CA GLY A 50 5.41 -9.83 -12.29
C GLY A 50 5.08 -8.34 -12.18
N GLN A 51 3.82 -7.96 -11.95
CA GLN A 51 3.40 -6.57 -11.75
C GLN A 51 2.63 -6.41 -10.45
N LEU A 52 2.89 -5.34 -9.71
CA LEU A 52 2.05 -4.95 -8.58
C LEU A 52 0.77 -4.32 -9.12
N VAL A 53 -0.36 -4.97 -8.86
CA VAL A 53 -1.70 -4.54 -9.28
C VAL A 53 -2.49 -4.17 -8.04
N LEU A 54 -3.22 -3.04 -8.10
CA LEU A 54 -4.08 -2.61 -7.00
C LEU A 54 -5.13 -3.70 -6.74
N ALA A 55 -5.10 -4.26 -5.54
CA ALA A 55 -6.00 -5.32 -5.10
C ALA A 55 -7.14 -4.78 -4.24
N ALA A 56 -6.85 -3.77 -3.41
CA ALA A 56 -7.85 -3.12 -2.58
C ALA A 56 -7.47 -1.68 -2.25
N THR A 57 -8.49 -0.85 -2.04
CA THR A 57 -8.38 0.42 -1.32
C THR A 57 -9.21 0.27 -0.06
N LEU A 58 -8.59 0.47 1.10
CA LEU A 58 -9.18 0.23 2.41
C LEU A 58 -9.32 1.55 3.15
N GLY A 59 -10.55 1.90 3.53
CA GLY A 59 -10.85 3.08 4.33
C GLY A 59 -10.75 2.79 5.84
N GLU A 60 -11.08 3.80 6.64
CA GLU A 60 -10.94 3.73 8.11
C GLU A 60 -11.70 2.55 8.74
N THR A 61 -12.87 2.17 8.22
CA THR A 61 -13.69 1.08 8.78
C THR A 61 -13.25 -0.31 8.36
N ASP A 62 -12.29 -0.42 7.44
CA ASP A 62 -11.84 -1.69 6.90
C ASP A 62 -10.74 -2.31 7.77
N HIS A 63 -10.50 -3.60 7.54
CA HIS A 63 -9.37 -4.33 8.11
C HIS A 63 -8.36 -4.63 7.01
N ILE A 64 -7.09 -4.35 7.28
CA ILE A 64 -5.99 -4.76 6.41
C ILE A 64 -5.56 -6.18 6.74
N THR A 65 -5.29 -6.98 5.71
CA THR A 65 -4.84 -8.37 5.81
C THR A 65 -3.69 -8.60 4.82
N SER A 66 -2.90 -9.66 5.05
CA SER A 66 -1.75 -10.00 4.21
C SER A 66 -1.73 -11.50 3.90
N PRO A 67 -1.86 -11.90 2.62
CA PRO A 67 -1.56 -13.27 2.20
C PRO A 67 -0.14 -13.74 2.56
N LEU A 68 0.86 -12.85 2.58
CA LEU A 68 2.23 -13.17 2.97
C LEU A 68 2.42 -13.38 4.48
N LEU A 69 1.52 -12.85 5.30
CA LEU A 69 1.51 -13.02 6.75
C LEU A 69 0.18 -13.67 7.18
N PRO A 70 0.01 -14.99 7.01
CA PRO A 70 -1.24 -15.67 7.37
C PRO A 70 -1.66 -15.39 8.81
N GLY A 71 -2.93 -15.00 8.99
CA GLY A 71 -3.48 -14.63 10.30
C GLY A 71 -3.27 -13.16 10.69
N PHE A 72 -2.49 -12.39 9.93
CA PHE A 72 -2.41 -10.95 10.12
C PHE A 72 -3.72 -10.28 9.72
N SER A 73 -4.34 -9.58 10.68
CA SER A 73 -5.47 -8.70 10.45
C SER A 73 -5.40 -7.54 11.44
N HIS A 74 -5.59 -6.31 10.95
CA HIS A 74 -5.62 -5.13 11.80
C HIS A 74 -6.65 -4.12 11.30
N ALA A 75 -7.33 -3.42 12.19
CA ALA A 75 -8.20 -2.31 11.82
C ALA A 75 -7.39 -1.18 11.17
N VAL A 76 -7.92 -0.55 10.12
CA VAL A 76 -7.19 0.50 9.39
C VAL A 76 -7.19 1.82 10.16
N GLN A 77 -8.32 2.20 10.77
CA GLN A 77 -8.48 3.49 11.48
C GLN A 77 -7.31 3.86 12.42
N PRO A 78 -6.84 2.99 13.34
CA PRO A 78 -5.76 3.36 14.26
C PRO A 78 -4.42 3.63 13.57
N LEU A 79 -4.20 3.06 12.37
CA LEU A 79 -2.97 3.22 11.60
C LEU A 79 -2.92 4.54 10.82
N LEU A 80 -4.07 5.20 10.64
CA LEU A 80 -4.22 6.47 9.93
C LEU A 80 -4.20 7.69 10.87
N ALA A 81 -4.07 7.48 12.18
CA ALA A 81 -4.12 8.53 13.20
C ALA A 81 -2.84 9.40 13.31
N VAL A 82 -2.00 9.42 12.26
CA VAL A 82 -0.74 10.18 12.20
C VAL A 82 -0.98 11.67 11.97
#